data_AF-A0A0N1JYY7-F1
#
_entry.id   AF-A0A0N1JYY7-F1
#
_cell.length_a   1.000
_cell.length_b   1.000
_cell.length_c   1.000
_cell.angle_alpha   90.00
_cell.angle_beta   90.00
_cell.angle_gamma   90.00
#
_symmetry.space_group_name_H-M   'P 1'
#
loop_
_entity.id
_entity.type
_entity.pdbx_description
1 polymer ?
#
loop_
_entity_poly.entity_id
_entity_poly.type
_entity_poly.pdbx_seq_one_letter_code
_entity_poly.pdbx_strand_id
1 'polypeptide(L)'
;MTITPGAAAAAPPFSHVKIRTAALVFCGDEIALIRRERPGGDHYSVPGGNVEDGESLPEALRRELAEELALDTDRAEGGELLWVIDQRVTRPGPAPSPRKLHLIHRLRIGGDVRADLATEECDELPDGTHDVGAIEWIDYRKTAGLPVYPPVGPALAALPHPRATVADAGLEAFTDGNYTWR
;
A
#
# COMPACT_ATOMS: atom_id res chain seq x y z
N MET A 1 -50.14 9.74 -17.20
CA MET A 1 -49.03 10.29 -16.41
C MET A 1 -47.87 9.32 -16.51
N THR A 2 -46.91 9.61 -17.38
CA THR A 2 -45.64 8.88 -17.48
C THR A 2 -44.79 9.25 -16.27
N ILE A 3 -44.48 8.26 -15.42
CA ILE A 3 -43.53 8.43 -14.32
C ILE A 3 -42.14 8.39 -14.94
N THR A 4 -41.49 9.55 -15.03
CA THR A 4 -40.06 9.64 -15.31
C THR A 4 -39.33 8.92 -14.16
N PRO A 5 -38.47 7.92 -14.41
CA PRO A 5 -37.65 7.34 -13.35
C PRO A 5 -36.77 8.46 -12.79
N GLY A 6 -36.92 8.76 -11.51
CA GLY A 6 -36.01 9.68 -10.83
C GLY A 6 -34.59 9.13 -10.97
N ALA A 7 -33.66 9.98 -11.43
CA ALA A 7 -32.25 9.64 -11.47
C ALA A 7 -31.85 9.11 -10.08
N ALA A 8 -31.34 7.88 -10.01
CA ALA A 8 -30.86 7.30 -8.77
C ALA A 8 -29.82 8.27 -8.19
N ALA A 9 -30.05 8.73 -6.96
CA ALA A 9 -29.08 9.60 -6.27
C ALA A 9 -27.73 8.87 -6.23
N ALA A 10 -26.67 9.58 -6.60
CA ALA A 10 -25.32 9.04 -6.53
C ALA A 10 -25.05 8.55 -5.10
N ALA A 11 -24.49 7.34 -4.98
CA ALA A 11 -24.16 6.78 -3.67
C ALA A 11 -23.20 7.73 -2.92
N PRO A 12 -23.36 7.93 -1.61
CA PRO A 12 -22.48 8.80 -0.85
C PRO A 12 -21.04 8.27 -0.89
N PRO A 13 -20.02 9.15 -0.78
CA PRO A 13 -18.63 8.70 -0.68
C PRO A 13 -18.48 7.79 0.55
N PHE A 14 -17.54 6.86 0.46
CA PHE A 14 -17.17 5.91 1.51
C PHE A 14 -18.26 4.90 1.89
N SER A 15 -19.32 4.77 1.09
CA SER A 15 -20.44 3.84 1.33
C SER A 15 -20.10 2.36 1.14
N HIS A 16 -18.96 2.05 0.51
CA HIS A 16 -18.43 0.70 0.37
C HIS A 16 -16.98 0.64 0.83
N VAL A 17 -16.60 -0.51 1.36
CA VAL A 17 -15.26 -0.77 1.91
C VAL A 17 -14.45 -1.57 0.90
N LYS A 18 -13.25 -1.09 0.55
CA LYS A 18 -12.22 -1.87 -0.12
C LYS A 18 -11.14 -2.26 0.87
N ILE A 19 -10.54 -3.43 0.66
CA ILE A 19 -9.41 -3.91 1.44
C ILE A 19 -8.16 -3.81 0.56
N ARG A 20 -7.08 -3.24 1.09
CA ARG A 20 -5.73 -3.31 0.51
C ARG A 20 -4.85 -4.08 1.47
N THR A 21 -4.06 -5.01 0.95
CA THR A 21 -3.00 -5.68 1.69
C THR A 21 -1.65 -5.22 1.14
N ALA A 22 -0.68 -5.01 2.02
CA ALA A 22 0.65 -4.53 1.66
C ALA A 22 1.69 -5.07 2.65
N ALA A 23 2.96 -5.15 2.24
CA ALA A 23 4.03 -5.61 3.12
C ALA A 23 5.20 -4.63 3.23
N LEU A 24 5.63 -4.41 4.47
CA LEU A 24 6.94 -3.87 4.79
C LEU A 24 7.96 -5.01 4.71
N VAL A 25 8.63 -5.13 3.55
CA VAL A 25 9.63 -6.16 3.29
C VAL A 25 11.00 -5.67 3.75
N PHE A 26 11.48 -6.21 4.87
CA PHE A 26 12.79 -5.88 5.44
C PHE A 26 13.91 -6.78 4.90
N CYS A 27 15.06 -6.18 4.61
CA CYS A 27 16.34 -6.86 4.46
C CYS A 27 17.36 -6.16 5.38
N GLY A 28 17.60 -6.73 6.57
CA GLY A 28 18.33 -6.03 7.63
C GLY A 28 17.52 -4.84 8.16
N ASP A 29 18.12 -3.64 8.12
CA ASP A 29 17.48 -2.37 8.51
C ASP A 29 16.90 -1.60 7.31
N GLU A 30 16.96 -2.14 6.09
CA GLU A 30 16.36 -1.52 4.91
C GLU A 30 15.01 -2.15 4.59
N ILE A 31 14.10 -1.36 4.04
CA ILE A 31 12.82 -1.82 3.49
C ILE A 31 12.73 -1.52 2.00
N ALA A 32 12.03 -2.37 1.25
CA ALA A 32 11.69 -2.10 -0.14
C ALA A 32 10.48 -1.13 -0.21
N LEU A 33 10.64 -0.05 -0.99
CA LEU A 33 9.57 0.87 -1.36
C LEU A 33 9.59 1.09 -2.87
N ILE A 34 8.42 1.23 -3.48
CA ILE A 34 8.30 1.59 -4.90
C ILE A 34 8.32 3.12 -4.99
N ARG A 35 9.36 3.68 -5.61
CA ARG A 35 9.52 5.10 -5.89
C ARG A 35 9.04 5.41 -7.29
N ARG A 36 8.12 6.35 -7.43
CA ARG A 36 7.74 6.93 -8.72
C ARG A 36 8.01 8.44 -8.72
N GLU A 37 8.71 8.92 -9.74
CA GLU A 37 8.96 10.35 -9.90
C GLU A 37 7.68 11.04 -10.39
N ARG A 38 7.31 12.13 -9.74
CA ARG A 38 6.17 12.97 -10.14
C ARG A 38 6.59 14.43 -10.22
N PRO A 39 5.90 15.25 -11.03
CA PRO A 39 6.16 16.69 -11.09
C PRO A 39 6.08 17.40 -9.71
N GLY A 40 5.30 16.84 -8.76
CA GLY A 40 5.14 17.35 -7.40
C GLY A 40 6.16 16.84 -6.37
N GLY A 41 7.11 15.99 -6.80
CA GLY A 41 8.06 15.31 -5.93
C GLY A 41 7.87 13.79 -5.94
N ASP A 42 8.87 13.08 -5.41
CA ASP A 42 8.87 11.62 -5.43
C ASP A 42 7.75 11.05 -4.57
N HIS A 43 7.02 10.08 -5.14
CA HIS A 43 6.00 9.31 -4.44
C HIS A 43 6.58 7.95 -4.05
N TYR A 44 6.48 7.59 -2.77
CA TYR A 44 6.88 6.28 -2.27
C TYR A 44 5.64 5.49 -1.90
N SER A 45 5.59 4.22 -2.29
CA SER A 45 4.50 3.32 -1.91
C SER A 45 5.02 2.02 -1.34
N VAL A 46 4.27 1.48 -0.38
CA VAL A 46 4.51 0.14 0.17
C VAL A 46 3.97 -0.88 -0.82
N PRO A 47 4.78 -1.88 -1.23
CA PRO A 47 4.35 -2.95 -2.12
C PRO A 47 3.08 -3.63 -1.63
N GLY A 48 2.12 -3.82 -2.53
CA GLY A 48 0.81 -4.41 -2.29
C GLY A 48 -0.29 -3.83 -3.15
N GLY A 49 -1.49 -4.36 -2.98
CA GLY A 49 -2.64 -3.97 -3.80
C GLY A 49 -3.98 -4.33 -3.20
N ASN A 50 -5.03 -4.12 -3.98
CA ASN A 50 -6.38 -4.38 -3.50
C ASN A 50 -6.59 -5.89 -3.44
N VAL A 51 -7.31 -6.33 -2.42
CA VAL A 51 -7.77 -7.72 -2.36
C VAL A 51 -8.89 -7.89 -3.38
N GLU A 52 -8.75 -8.88 -4.26
CA GLU A 52 -9.73 -9.17 -5.30
C GLU A 52 -10.92 -9.99 -4.78
N ASP A 53 -11.99 -10.03 -5.58
CA ASP A 53 -13.21 -10.75 -5.22
C ASP A 53 -12.95 -12.26 -5.12
N GLY A 54 -13.19 -12.83 -3.93
CA GLY A 54 -13.00 -14.26 -3.66
C GLY A 54 -11.58 -14.65 -3.22
N GLU A 55 -10.65 -13.71 -3.19
CA GLU A 55 -9.27 -13.92 -2.75
C GLU A 55 -9.13 -13.70 -1.23
N SER A 56 -8.34 -14.54 -0.54
CA SER A 56 -7.99 -14.31 0.87
C SER A 56 -6.87 -13.26 1.01
N LEU A 57 -6.74 -12.64 2.19
CA LEU A 57 -5.69 -11.64 2.44
C LEU A 57 -4.26 -12.17 2.14
N PRO A 58 -3.89 -13.40 2.53
CA PRO A 58 -2.56 -13.93 2.22
C PRO A 58 -2.37 -14.27 0.73
N GLU A 59 -3.44 -14.66 0.02
CA GLU A 59 -3.37 -14.88 -1.43
C GLU A 59 -3.12 -13.57 -2.15
N ALA A 60 -3.90 -12.52 -1.82
CA ALA A 60 -3.71 -11.19 -2.37
C ALA A 60 -2.30 -10.66 -2.09
N LEU A 61 -1.82 -10.80 -0.86
CA LEU A 61 -0.48 -10.32 -0.52
C LEU A 61 0.60 -11.07 -1.30
N ARG A 62 0.45 -12.39 -1.49
CA ARG A 62 1.39 -13.19 -2.27
C ARG A 62 1.39 -12.79 -3.75
N ARG A 63 0.20 -12.62 -4.34
CA ARG A 63 0.05 -12.19 -5.75
C ARG A 63 0.73 -10.85 -5.97
N GLU A 64 0.39 -9.85 -5.16
CA GLU A 64 0.92 -8.50 -5.29
C GLU A 64 2.44 -8.45 -5.11
N LEU A 65 3.00 -9.17 -4.14
CA LEU A 65 4.45 -9.20 -3.94
C LEU A 65 5.18 -9.98 -5.05
N ALA A 66 4.54 -10.98 -5.64
CA ALA A 66 5.08 -11.67 -6.81
C ALA A 66 5.05 -10.78 -8.05
N GLU A 67 4.00 -9.99 -8.25
CA GLU A 67 3.84 -9.06 -9.37
C GLU A 67 4.80 -7.88 -9.28
N GLU A 68 4.86 -7.21 -8.13
CA GLU A 68 5.62 -5.96 -7.98
C GLU A 68 7.11 -6.16 -7.65
N LEU A 69 7.46 -7.24 -6.94
CA LEU A 69 8.84 -7.47 -6.47
C LEU A 69 9.46 -8.76 -6.99
N ALA A 70 8.72 -9.61 -7.71
CA ALA A 70 9.11 -11.00 -7.97
C ALA A 70 9.41 -11.80 -6.68
N LEU A 71 8.77 -11.43 -5.55
CA LEU A 71 9.00 -12.07 -4.26
C LEU A 71 8.03 -13.25 -4.06
N ASP A 72 8.60 -14.45 -3.93
CA ASP A 72 7.90 -15.61 -3.35
C ASP A 72 7.87 -15.48 -1.82
N THR A 73 6.66 -15.37 -1.25
CA THR A 73 6.45 -15.23 0.20
C THR A 73 6.98 -16.40 1.00
N ASP A 74 7.13 -17.59 0.41
CA ASP A 74 7.66 -18.77 1.09
C ASP A 74 9.19 -18.65 1.35
N ARG A 75 9.86 -17.72 0.65
CA ARG A 75 11.26 -17.34 0.90
C ARG A 75 11.41 -16.23 1.97
N ALA A 76 10.31 -15.80 2.59
CA ALA A 76 10.30 -14.75 3.60
C ALA A 76 9.88 -15.28 4.99
N GLU A 77 10.39 -14.65 6.05
CA GLU A 77 9.95 -14.88 7.41
C GLU A 77 8.94 -13.82 7.86
N GLY A 78 8.04 -14.19 8.78
CA GLY A 78 7.04 -13.30 9.35
C GLY A 78 5.68 -13.49 8.71
N GLY A 79 5.08 -12.40 8.23
CA GLY A 79 3.75 -12.36 7.63
C GLY A 79 2.67 -11.91 8.60
N GLU A 80 3.03 -11.60 9.85
CA GLU A 80 2.11 -11.03 10.82
C GLU A 80 1.58 -9.67 10.36
N LEU A 81 0.29 -9.43 10.65
CA LEU A 81 -0.30 -8.10 10.54
C LEU A 81 0.37 -7.18 11.55
N LEU A 82 1.00 -6.12 11.06
CA LEU A 82 1.63 -5.10 11.87
C LEU A 82 0.66 -3.96 12.14
N TRP A 83 0.03 -3.42 11.10
CA TRP A 83 -0.87 -2.28 11.24
C TRP A 83 -2.13 -2.36 10.38
N VAL A 84 -3.18 -1.67 10.83
CA VAL A 84 -4.38 -1.37 10.08
C VAL A 84 -4.55 0.14 10.01
N ILE A 85 -4.80 0.67 8.82
CA ILE A 85 -5.09 2.09 8.59
C ILE A 85 -6.44 2.24 7.90
N ASP A 86 -7.26 3.14 8.41
CA ASP A 86 -8.56 3.47 7.84
C ASP A 86 -8.49 4.75 6.99
N GLN A 87 -8.77 4.61 5.70
CA GLN A 87 -8.75 5.69 4.72
C GLN A 87 -10.16 6.16 4.36
N ARG A 88 -10.39 7.47 4.46
CA ARG A 88 -11.56 8.18 3.92
C ARG A 88 -11.13 9.45 3.19
N VAL A 89 -10.46 9.28 2.07
CA VAL A 89 -9.98 10.38 1.22
C VAL A 89 -10.73 10.37 -0.10
N THR A 90 -11.31 11.51 -0.44
CA THR A 90 -12.00 11.75 -1.69
C THR A 90 -10.98 11.84 -2.83
N ARG A 91 -11.12 10.98 -3.84
CA ARG A 91 -10.39 11.05 -5.11
C ARG A 91 -11.22 11.85 -6.13
N PRO A 92 -10.61 12.77 -6.90
CA PRO A 92 -11.28 13.41 -8.03
C PRO A 92 -11.76 12.36 -9.04
N GLY A 93 -13.03 12.43 -9.44
CA GLY A 93 -13.58 11.52 -10.44
C GLY A 93 -15.11 11.38 -10.31
N PRO A 94 -15.75 10.72 -11.29
CA PRO A 94 -17.20 10.56 -11.33
C PRO A 94 -17.73 9.49 -10.37
N ALA A 95 -16.87 8.55 -9.95
CA ALA A 95 -17.24 7.47 -9.05
C ALA A 95 -17.07 7.88 -7.57
N PRO A 96 -17.99 7.51 -6.68
CA PRO A 96 -17.84 7.77 -5.24
C PRO A 96 -16.62 7.03 -4.70
N SER A 97 -15.79 7.73 -3.93
CA SER A 97 -14.56 7.15 -3.37
C SER A 97 -14.86 6.04 -2.35
N PRO A 98 -14.19 4.89 -2.38
CA PRO A 98 -14.35 3.85 -1.36
C PRO A 98 -13.76 4.30 0.00
N ARG A 99 -14.30 3.78 1.10
CA ARG A 99 -13.51 3.66 2.34
C ARG A 99 -12.49 2.56 2.12
N LYS A 100 -11.22 2.76 2.46
CA LYS A 100 -10.20 1.72 2.26
C LYS A 100 -9.56 1.34 3.59
N LEU A 101 -9.54 0.04 3.89
CA LEU A 101 -8.78 -0.50 5.01
C LEU A 101 -7.46 -1.03 4.46
N HIS A 102 -6.35 -0.48 4.95
CA HIS A 102 -5.00 -0.94 4.62
C HIS A 102 -4.54 -1.90 5.69
N LEU A 103 -4.20 -3.13 5.31
CA LEU A 103 -3.63 -4.14 6.18
C LEU A 103 -2.14 -4.24 5.85
N ILE A 104 -1.30 -3.82 6.79
CA ILE A 104 0.14 -3.72 6.61
C ILE A 104 0.78 -4.90 7.33
N HIS A 105 1.36 -5.81 6.54
CA HIS A 105 2.09 -6.96 7.02
C HIS A 105 3.57 -6.65 7.14
N ARG A 106 4.28 -7.43 7.94
CA ARG A 106 5.74 -7.40 8.00
C ARG A 106 6.32 -8.68 7.43
N LEU A 107 7.26 -8.54 6.50
CA LEU A 107 8.07 -9.64 5.99
C LEU A 107 9.55 -9.33 6.19
N ARG A 108 10.36 -10.38 6.32
CA ARG A 108 11.81 -10.28 6.44
C ARG A 108 12.46 -11.28 5.50
N ILE A 109 13.48 -10.85 4.77
CA ILE A 109 14.20 -11.67 3.81
C ILE A 109 15.72 -11.61 4.03
N GLY A 110 16.42 -12.62 3.51
CA GLY A 110 17.88 -12.64 3.42
C GLY A 110 18.41 -11.81 2.24
N GLY A 111 19.72 -11.52 2.27
CA GLY A 111 20.38 -10.78 1.19
C GLY A 111 20.46 -11.55 -0.14
N ASP A 112 20.45 -12.88 -0.07
CA ASP A 112 20.33 -13.77 -1.22
C ASP A 112 18.97 -13.62 -1.90
N VAL A 113 17.87 -13.60 -1.13
CA VAL A 113 16.52 -13.36 -1.65
C VAL A 113 16.41 -11.97 -2.25
N ARG A 114 16.93 -10.94 -1.57
CA ARG A 114 16.95 -9.56 -2.07
C ARG A 114 17.63 -9.44 -3.44
N ALA A 115 18.71 -10.19 -3.66
CA ALA A 115 19.46 -10.14 -4.92
C ALA A 115 18.66 -10.68 -6.12
N ASP A 116 17.63 -11.50 -5.87
CA ASP A 116 16.77 -12.07 -6.91
C ASP A 116 15.51 -11.23 -7.18
N LEU A 117 15.23 -10.21 -6.36
CA LEU A 117 14.01 -9.41 -6.50
C LEU A 117 14.08 -8.45 -7.69
N ALA A 118 12.91 -8.09 -8.20
CA ALA A 118 12.78 -7.05 -9.21
C ALA A 118 13.32 -5.71 -8.67
N THR A 119 13.96 -4.95 -9.56
CA THR A 119 14.46 -3.60 -9.26
C THR A 119 13.52 -2.50 -9.74
N GLU A 120 12.52 -2.87 -10.54
CA GLU A 120 11.49 -2.00 -11.08
C GLU A 120 10.15 -2.71 -11.01
N GLU A 121 9.10 -1.93 -10.86
CA GLU A 121 7.71 -2.34 -10.93
C GLU A 121 7.04 -1.55 -12.08
N CYS A 122 6.16 -2.21 -12.82
CA CYS A 122 5.56 -1.67 -14.04
C CYS A 122 4.03 -1.73 -13.94
N ASP A 123 3.41 -0.58 -13.72
CA ASP A 123 1.96 -0.44 -13.79
C ASP A 123 1.51 -0.17 -15.23
N GLU A 124 0.67 -1.03 -15.80
CA GLU A 124 0.01 -0.75 -17.08
C GLU A 124 -1.15 0.23 -16.89
N LEU A 125 -1.10 1.34 -17.63
CA LEU A 125 -2.12 2.39 -17.61
C LEU A 125 -3.24 2.10 -18.62
N PRO A 126 -4.45 2.67 -18.44
CA PRO A 126 -5.59 2.42 -19.34
C PRO A 126 -5.38 2.80 -20.80
N ASP A 127 -4.38 3.63 -21.10
CA ASP A 127 -4.00 4.03 -22.46
C ASP A 127 -2.91 3.12 -23.07
N GLY A 128 -2.53 2.04 -22.38
CA GLY A 128 -1.48 1.09 -22.79
C GLY A 128 -0.06 1.58 -22.56
N THR A 129 0.12 2.75 -21.93
CA THR A 129 1.43 3.20 -21.45
C THR A 129 1.77 2.53 -20.11
N HIS A 130 3.04 2.59 -19.71
CA HIS A 130 3.49 2.01 -18.45
C HIS A 130 4.00 3.12 -17.52
N ASP A 131 3.62 3.05 -16.26
CA ASP A 131 4.12 3.90 -15.20
C ASP A 131 5.12 3.10 -14.35
N VAL A 132 6.41 3.28 -14.65
CA VAL A 132 7.48 2.49 -14.04
C VAL A 132 7.91 3.11 -12.71
N GLY A 133 7.92 2.29 -11.66
CA GLY A 133 8.47 2.62 -10.36
C GLY A 133 9.78 1.90 -10.09
N ALA A 134 10.76 2.59 -9.51
CA ALA A 134 12.01 1.97 -9.06
C ALA A 134 11.83 1.37 -7.66
N ILE A 135 12.33 0.15 -7.43
CA ILE A 135 12.38 -0.45 -6.10
C ILE A 135 13.60 0.10 -5.37
N GLU A 136 13.36 0.97 -4.39
CA GLU A 136 14.39 1.52 -3.53
C GLU A 136 14.42 0.82 -2.18
N TRP A 137 15.62 0.43 -1.76
CA TRP A 137 15.88 -0.08 -0.42
C TRP A 137 16.29 1.08 0.48
N ILE A 138 15.45 1.39 1.46
CA ILE A 138 15.61 2.55 2.33
C ILE A 138 15.70 2.09 3.77
N ASP A 139 16.69 2.60 4.50
CA ASP A 139 16.75 2.48 5.97
C ASP A 139 15.41 2.91 6.57
N TYR A 140 14.74 2.01 7.28
CA TYR A 140 13.38 2.24 7.78
C TYR A 140 13.29 3.49 8.66
N ARG A 141 14.37 3.91 9.33
CA ARG A 141 14.42 5.15 10.13
C ARG A 141 14.26 6.41 9.30
N LYS A 142 14.69 6.39 8.03
CA LYS A 142 14.59 7.56 7.14
C LYS A 142 13.17 7.80 6.63
N THR A 143 12.30 6.81 6.75
CA THR A 143 10.90 6.90 6.26
C THR A 143 10.04 7.93 7.01
N ALA A 144 10.47 8.41 8.18
CA ALA A 144 9.77 9.46 8.94
C ALA A 144 9.57 10.75 8.12
N GLY A 145 10.48 11.07 7.21
CA GLY A 145 10.44 12.26 6.37
C GLY A 145 9.91 12.02 4.95
N LEU A 146 9.58 10.78 4.60
CA LEU A 146 9.20 10.40 3.24
C LEU A 146 7.68 10.37 3.06
N PRO A 147 7.14 10.76 1.89
CA PRO A 147 5.72 10.67 1.58
C PRO A 147 5.33 9.23 1.21
N VAL A 148 5.45 8.30 2.17
CA VAL A 148 5.09 6.89 1.98
C VAL A 148 3.57 6.72 1.95
N TYR A 149 3.06 5.95 0.99
CA TYR A 149 1.67 5.56 0.88
C TYR A 149 1.49 4.04 1.09
N PRO A 150 0.56 3.60 1.97
CA PRO A 150 -0.17 4.42 2.94
C PRO A 150 0.77 5.07 3.98
N PRO A 151 0.32 6.07 4.77
CA PRO A 151 1.18 6.92 5.61
C PRO A 151 1.74 6.21 6.85
N VAL A 152 2.56 5.18 6.64
CA VAL A 152 3.21 4.38 7.69
C VAL A 152 4.58 4.92 8.10
N GLY A 153 5.18 5.82 7.32
CA GLY A 153 6.59 6.25 7.47
C GLY A 153 6.98 6.65 8.91
N PRO A 154 6.26 7.56 9.58
CA PRO A 154 6.58 7.94 10.96
C PRO A 154 6.51 6.76 11.96
N ALA A 155 5.48 5.92 11.85
CA ALA A 155 5.31 4.76 12.74
C ALA A 155 6.38 3.69 12.49
N LEU A 156 6.69 3.43 11.22
CA LEU A 156 7.77 2.57 10.78
C LEU A 156 9.11 3.02 11.34
N ALA A 157 9.48 4.28 11.12
CA ALA A 157 10.73 4.84 11.62
C ALA A 157 10.86 4.83 13.14
N ALA A 158 9.74 4.80 13.87
CA ALA A 158 9.70 4.74 15.32
C ALA A 158 9.89 3.31 15.90
N LEU A 159 9.79 2.24 15.08
CA LEU A 159 9.98 0.87 15.56
C LEU A 159 11.33 0.71 16.28
N PRO A 160 11.40 0.07 17.45
CA PRO A 160 12.68 -0.16 18.13
C PRO A 160 13.68 -0.97 17.29
N HIS A 161 13.21 -1.98 16.57
CA HIS A 161 13.98 -2.79 15.63
C HIS A 161 13.04 -3.47 14.62
N PRO A 162 13.54 -4.01 13.49
CA PRO A 162 12.73 -4.68 12.45
C PRO A 162 11.90 -5.89 12.89
N ARG A 163 12.01 -6.34 14.14
CA ARG A 163 11.23 -7.46 14.70
C ARG A 163 10.34 -7.04 15.87
N ALA A 164 10.26 -5.74 16.17
CA ALA A 164 9.54 -5.26 17.34
C ALA A 164 8.05 -5.55 17.20
N THR A 165 7.43 -6.09 18.25
CA THR A 165 5.97 -6.21 18.30
C THR A 165 5.35 -4.83 18.50
N VAL A 166 4.10 -4.67 18.06
CA VAL A 166 3.29 -3.49 18.34
C VAL A 166 2.14 -3.91 19.25
N ALA A 167 1.85 -3.09 20.26
CA ALA A 167 0.77 -3.36 21.20
C ALA A 167 -0.60 -2.99 20.60
N ASP A 168 -0.63 -1.95 19.76
CA ASP A 168 -1.80 -1.51 19.02
C ASP A 168 -1.50 -1.57 17.53
N ALA A 169 -2.35 -2.29 16.79
CA ALA A 169 -2.26 -2.39 15.34
C ALA A 169 -2.96 -1.21 14.65
N GLY A 170 -3.81 -0.45 15.35
CA GLY A 170 -4.48 0.71 14.79
C GLY A 170 -3.53 1.89 14.62
N LEU A 171 -3.28 2.30 13.38
CA LEU A 171 -2.65 3.59 13.08
C LEU A 171 -3.70 4.67 12.85
N GLU A 172 -3.29 5.94 12.95
CA GLU A 172 -4.17 7.07 12.73
C GLU A 172 -4.85 6.98 11.35
N ALA A 173 -6.17 7.13 11.34
CA ALA A 173 -6.94 7.18 10.11
C ALA A 173 -6.57 8.43 9.30
N PHE A 174 -6.52 8.29 7.98
CA PHE A 174 -6.28 9.43 7.10
C PHE A 174 -7.51 9.74 6.25
N THR A 175 -7.86 11.02 6.23
CA THR A 175 -9.11 11.57 5.73
C THR A 175 -8.84 12.83 4.92
N ASP A 176 -9.86 13.37 4.26
CA ASP A 176 -9.78 14.67 3.57
C ASP A 176 -9.28 15.82 4.48
N GLY A 177 -9.41 15.70 5.81
CA GLY A 177 -8.98 16.72 6.76
C GLY A 177 -7.49 16.69 7.13
N ASN A 178 -6.81 15.55 6.95
CA ASN A 178 -5.41 15.37 7.39
C ASN A 178 -4.51 14.70 6.33
N TYR A 179 -5.02 14.46 5.12
CA TYR A 179 -4.26 13.89 4.02
C TYR A 179 -4.52 14.64 2.71
N THR A 180 -3.46 14.84 1.94
CA THR A 180 -3.53 15.40 0.60
C THR A 180 -2.70 14.52 -0.32
N TRP A 181 -3.28 14.14 -1.45
CA TRP A 181 -2.53 13.46 -2.50
C TRP A 181 -1.38 14.39 -2.96
N ARG A 182 -0.15 13.88 -2.89
CA ARG A 182 1.04 14.57 -3.41
C ARG A 182 1.31 14.12 -4.84
#